data_AF-A0A133S5T0-F1
#
_entry.id   AF-A0A133S5T0-F1
#
_cell.length_a   1.000
_cell.length_b   1.000
_cell.length_c   1.000
_cell.angle_alpha   90.00
_cell.angle_beta   90.00
_cell.angle_gamma   90.00
#
_symmetry.space_group_name_H-M   'P 1'
#
loop_
_entity.id
_entity.type
_entity.pdbx_description
1 polymer ?
#
loop_
_entity_poly.entity_id
_entity_poly.type
_entity_poly.pdbx_seq_one_letter_code
_entity_poly.pdbx_strand_id
1 'polypeptide(L)'
;MEILNWLGFAMLPIGIIISILLILLGTIKEVKFINPRVPLGRLHFFLGSGFSFVVGVISLKYGHSALYANTFSEGLIYNILGYSFCIYGFTFFFMTGMRRASDIGIPFLVYPVFIIFILLSRFINEEVSEFLFLGMYIFLLQPGRNNN
;
A
#
# COMPACT_ATOMS: atom_id res chain seq x y z
N MET A 1 13.66 16.84 19.42
CA MET A 1 13.85 16.85 17.95
C MET A 1 14.24 15.47 17.44
N GLU A 2 15.22 14.78 18.03
CA GLU A 2 15.63 13.43 17.60
C GLU A 2 14.49 12.40 17.48
N ILE A 3 13.56 12.37 18.44
CA ILE A 3 12.39 11.47 18.39
C ILE A 3 11.50 11.72 17.17
N LEU A 4 11.28 12.98 16.79
CA LEU A 4 10.45 13.32 15.63
C LEU A 4 11.15 12.97 14.32
N ASN A 5 12.47 13.11 14.25
CA ASN A 5 13.25 12.70 13.09
C ASN A 5 13.26 11.17 12.96
N TRP A 6 13.41 10.44 14.08
CA TRP A 6 13.31 8.99 14.09
C TRP A 6 11.93 8.51 13.64
N LEU A 7 10.85 9.18 14.06
CA LEU A 7 9.50 8.92 13.57
C LEU A 7 9.35 9.19 12.06
N GLY A 8 9.98 10.24 11.54
CA GLY A 8 10.00 10.53 10.10
C GLY A 8 10.71 9.43 9.30
N PHE A 9 11.83 8.90 9.82
CA PHE A 9 12.57 7.81 9.21
C PHE A 9 11.78 6.48 9.24
N ALA A 10 11.14 6.18 10.36
CA ALA A 10 10.39 4.94 10.57
C ALA A 10 8.97 4.95 9.95
N MET A 11 8.60 6.03 9.24
CA MET A 11 7.23 6.24 8.74
C MET A 11 6.75 5.15 7.78
N LEU A 12 7.58 4.74 6.82
CA LEU A 12 7.24 3.69 5.87
C LEU A 12 7.03 2.32 6.55
N PRO A 13 8.02 1.77 7.30
CA PRO A 13 7.84 0.45 7.91
C PRO A 13 6.67 0.42 8.89
N ILE A 14 6.49 1.46 9.71
CA ILE A 14 5.37 1.53 10.67
C ILE A 14 4.04 1.65 9.92
N GLY A 15 3.96 2.49 8.88
CA GLY A 15 2.73 2.65 8.09
C GLY A 15 2.30 1.35 7.40
N ILE A 16 3.25 0.56 6.89
CA ILE A 16 2.97 -0.77 6.33
C ILE A 16 2.41 -1.72 7.40
N ILE A 17 3.06 -1.80 8.58
CA ILE A 17 2.62 -2.67 9.68
C ILE A 17 1.20 -2.32 10.11
N ILE A 18 0.90 -1.04 10.33
CA ILE A 18 -0.43 -0.59 10.74
C ILE A 18 -1.47 -0.91 9.65
N SER A 19 -1.12 -0.71 8.37
CA SER A 19 -2.00 -1.03 7.26
C SER A 19 -2.37 -2.51 7.23
N ILE A 20 -1.40 -3.41 7.43
CA ILE A 20 -1.64 -4.85 7.49
C ILE A 20 -2.57 -5.20 8.66
N LEU A 21 -2.33 -4.63 9.84
CA LEU A 21 -3.17 -4.85 11.02
C LEU A 21 -4.61 -4.39 10.78
N LEU A 22 -4.80 -3.23 10.14
CA LEU A 22 -6.12 -2.72 9.78
C LEU A 22 -6.85 -3.66 8.81
N ILE A 23 -6.15 -4.22 7.83
CA ILE A 23 -6.76 -5.16 6.88
C ILE A 23 -7.13 -6.48 7.54
N LEU A 24 -6.27 -7.01 8.41
CA LEU A 24 -6.57 -8.20 9.19
C LEU A 24 -7.81 -7.98 10.06
N LEU A 25 -7.87 -6.86 10.78
CA LEU A 25 -9.02 -6.49 11.60
C LEU A 25 -10.30 -6.36 10.75
N GLY A 26 -10.21 -5.67 9.61
CA GLY A 26 -11.32 -5.49 8.67
C GLY A 26 -11.82 -6.80 8.08
N THR A 27 -10.92 -7.75 7.85
CA THR A 27 -11.25 -9.10 7.36
C THR A 27 -11.95 -9.92 8.44
N ILE A 28 -11.45 -9.91 9.69
CA ILE A 28 -12.04 -10.65 10.82
C ILE A 28 -13.45 -10.11 11.16
N LYS A 29 -13.62 -8.78 11.12
CA LYS A 29 -14.90 -8.11 11.42
C LYS A 29 -15.83 -7.98 10.21
N GLU A 30 -15.46 -8.55 9.07
CA GLU A 30 -16.20 -8.48 7.80
C GLU A 30 -16.61 -7.05 7.38
N VAL A 31 -15.77 -6.06 7.67
CA VAL A 31 -16.01 -4.67 7.28
C VAL A 31 -15.96 -4.57 5.76
N LYS A 32 -17.11 -4.36 5.12
CA LYS A 32 -17.29 -4.43 3.65
C LYS A 32 -16.22 -3.68 2.83
N PHE A 33 -15.76 -2.53 3.32
CA PHE A 33 -14.75 -1.71 2.63
C PHE A 33 -13.31 -2.21 2.78
N ILE A 34 -13.01 -2.96 3.85
CA ILE A 34 -11.68 -3.46 4.21
C ILE A 34 -11.62 -5.00 4.07
N ASN A 35 -12.70 -5.64 3.60
CA ASN A 35 -12.73 -7.07 3.37
C ASN A 35 -12.23 -7.40 1.95
N PRO A 36 -11.10 -8.11 1.79
CA PRO A 36 -10.52 -8.41 0.48
C PRO A 36 -11.35 -9.42 -0.33
N ARG A 37 -12.35 -10.08 0.27
CA ARG A 37 -13.22 -11.05 -0.41
C ARG A 37 -14.31 -10.41 -1.27
N VAL A 38 -14.56 -9.12 -1.10
CA VAL A 38 -15.57 -8.41 -1.88
C VAL A 38 -14.98 -8.02 -3.23
N PRO A 39 -15.62 -8.36 -4.36
CA PRO A 39 -15.06 -8.05 -5.66
C PRO A 39 -14.94 -6.55 -5.92
N LEU A 40 -13.97 -6.11 -6.72
CA LEU A 40 -13.68 -4.69 -6.98
C LEU A 40 -13.95 -4.29 -8.44
N GLY A 41 -13.49 -5.12 -9.38
CA GLY A 41 -13.52 -4.83 -10.81
C GLY A 41 -12.31 -4.02 -11.31
N ARG A 42 -12.06 -4.08 -12.61
CA ARG A 42 -10.85 -3.52 -13.25
C ARG A 42 -10.74 -2.00 -13.15
N LEU A 43 -11.83 -1.28 -13.41
CA LEU A 43 -11.82 0.19 -13.39
C LEU A 43 -11.49 0.72 -11.99
N HIS A 44 -12.15 0.18 -10.97
CA HIS A 44 -11.91 0.55 -9.58
C HIS A 44 -10.52 0.13 -9.09
N PHE A 45 -9.97 -0.99 -9.59
CA PHE A 45 -8.58 -1.35 -9.36
C PHE A 45 -7.61 -0.33 -9.97
N PHE A 46 -7.81 0.07 -11.23
CA PHE A 46 -6.97 1.07 -11.89
C PHE A 46 -7.00 2.42 -11.16
N LEU A 47 -8.20 2.93 -10.86
CA LEU A 47 -8.37 4.19 -10.12
C LEU A 47 -7.82 4.09 -8.70
N GLY A 48 -8.08 2.99 -8.00
CA GLY A 48 -7.65 2.79 -6.63
C GLY A 48 -6.13 2.63 -6.48
N SER A 49 -5.49 1.92 -7.40
CA SER A 49 -4.04 1.79 -7.44
C SER A 49 -3.36 3.12 -7.79
N GLY A 50 -3.88 3.86 -8.77
CA GLY A 50 -3.39 5.20 -9.10
C GLY A 50 -3.54 6.18 -7.92
N PHE A 51 -4.69 6.17 -7.25
CA PHE A 51 -4.92 6.97 -6.05
C PHE A 51 -3.96 6.61 -4.91
N SER A 52 -3.76 5.32 -4.63
CA SER A 52 -2.80 4.84 -3.64
C SER A 52 -1.37 5.32 -3.94
N PHE A 53 -0.96 5.29 -5.20
CA PHE A 53 0.35 5.79 -5.62
C PHE A 53 0.53 7.28 -5.32
N VAL A 54 -0.45 8.12 -5.69
CA VAL A 54 -0.43 9.57 -5.42
C VAL A 54 -0.34 9.83 -3.91
N VAL A 55 -1.15 9.13 -3.12
CA VAL A 55 -1.12 9.26 -1.66
C VAL A 55 0.22 8.83 -1.07
N GLY A 56 0.83 7.76 -1.60
CA GLY A 56 2.17 7.31 -1.21
C GLY A 56 3.24 8.36 -1.47
N VAL A 57 3.21 9.01 -2.64
CA VAL A 57 4.14 10.11 -2.99
C VAL A 57 3.97 11.30 -2.04
N ILE A 58 2.73 11.66 -1.71
CA ILE A 58 2.44 12.72 -0.74
C ILE A 58 2.98 12.36 0.65
N SER A 59 2.82 11.11 1.08
CA SER A 59 3.37 10.64 2.35
C SER A 59 4.88 10.82 2.40
N LEU A 60 5.61 10.38 1.36
CA LEU A 60 7.07 10.53 1.28
C LEU A 60 7.52 11.99 1.39
N LYS A 61 6.79 12.91 0.76
CA LYS A 61 7.06 14.35 0.87
C LYS A 61 6.97 14.82 2.32
N TYR A 62 5.90 14.46 3.04
CA TYR A 62 5.74 14.87 4.44
C TYR A 62 6.71 14.15 5.38
N GLY A 63 7.03 12.88 5.14
CA GLY A 63 8.06 12.17 5.89
C GLY A 63 9.45 12.80 5.74
N HIS A 64 9.80 13.23 4.51
CA HIS A 64 11.02 13.98 4.26
C HIS A 64 10.99 15.33 4.99
N SER A 65 9.90 16.09 4.89
CA SER A 65 9.76 17.37 5.62
C SER A 65 9.83 17.20 7.14
N ALA A 66 9.37 16.07 7.69
CA ALA A 66 9.45 15.77 9.11
C ALA A 66 10.90 15.56 9.59
N LEU A 67 11.78 15.00 8.75
CA LEU A 67 13.21 14.79 9.07
C LEU A 67 14.00 16.09 9.20
N TYR A 68 13.61 17.11 8.44
CA TYR A 68 14.29 18.40 8.36
C TYR A 68 13.50 19.55 8.98
N ALA A 69 12.51 19.23 9.83
CA ALA A 69 11.74 20.25 10.51
C ALA A 69 12.65 21.07 11.44
N ASN A 70 12.46 22.39 11.47
CA ASN A 70 13.24 23.28 12.33
C ASN A 70 12.60 23.45 13.71
N THR A 71 11.28 23.28 13.79
CA THR A 71 10.52 23.40 15.04
C THR A 71 9.83 22.09 15.41
N PHE A 72 9.61 21.89 16.71
CA PHE A 72 8.90 20.71 17.22
C PHE A 72 7.46 20.63 16.67
N SER A 73 6.77 21.76 16.58
CA SER A 73 5.39 21.82 16.08
C SER A 73 5.29 21.37 14.62
N GLU A 74 6.17 21.88 13.75
CA GLU A 74 6.22 21.47 12.34
C GLU A 74 6.57 19.99 12.21
N GLY A 75 7.57 19.51 12.94
CA GLY A 75 7.96 18.10 12.92
C GLY A 75 6.81 17.17 13.35
N LEU A 76 6.00 17.58 14.32
CA LEU A 76 4.82 16.84 14.76
C LEU A 76 3.73 16.84 13.68
N ILE A 77 3.43 18.00 13.09
CA ILE A 77 2.42 18.13 12.01
C ILE A 77 2.80 17.27 10.80
N TYR A 78 4.04 17.36 10.34
CA TYR A 78 4.52 16.61 9.18
C TYR A 78 4.56 15.11 9.44
N ASN A 79 4.92 14.68 10.66
CA ASN A 79 4.79 13.27 11.04
C ASN A 79 3.34 12.82 10.96
N ILE A 80 2.39 13.52 11.61
CA ILE A 80 0.97 13.13 11.59
C ILE A 80 0.44 13.02 10.16
N LEU A 81 0.71 14.02 9.31
CA LEU A 81 0.30 14.01 7.91
C LEU A 81 0.96 12.85 7.16
N GLY A 82 2.28 12.71 7.30
CA GLY A 82 3.06 11.65 6.66
C GLY A 82 2.52 10.26 6.99
N TYR A 83 2.32 9.96 8.28
CA TYR A 83 1.73 8.70 8.76
C TYR A 83 0.30 8.49 8.27
N SER A 84 -0.55 9.53 8.32
CA SER A 84 -1.94 9.42 7.88
C SER A 84 -2.02 9.03 6.40
N PHE A 85 -1.26 9.72 5.55
CA PHE A 85 -1.17 9.36 4.13
C PHE A 85 -0.48 8.01 3.92
N CYS A 86 0.55 7.67 4.69
CA CYS A 86 1.25 6.38 4.60
C CYS A 86 0.29 5.21 4.83
N ILE A 87 -0.43 5.24 5.96
CA ILE A 87 -1.37 4.20 6.36
C ILE A 87 -2.49 4.11 5.33
N TYR A 88 -3.05 5.24 4.91
CA TYR A 88 -4.14 5.24 3.93
C TYR A 88 -3.67 4.70 2.57
N GLY A 89 -2.50 5.15 2.10
CA GLY A 89 -1.90 4.72 0.83
C GLY A 89 -1.61 3.23 0.78
N PHE A 90 -0.94 2.68 1.80
CA PHE A 90 -0.63 1.25 1.86
C PHE A 90 -1.87 0.39 2.11
N THR A 91 -2.80 0.82 2.96
CA THR A 91 -4.06 0.10 3.15
C THR A 91 -4.81 -0.01 1.82
N PHE A 92 -4.92 1.08 1.07
CA PHE A 92 -5.58 1.08 -0.24
C PHE A 92 -4.82 0.25 -1.28
N PHE A 93 -3.49 0.33 -1.31
CA PHE A 93 -2.63 -0.47 -2.17
C PHE A 93 -2.89 -1.96 -2.00
N PHE A 94 -2.77 -2.45 -0.77
CA PHE A 94 -2.96 -3.87 -0.47
C PHE A 94 -4.41 -4.28 -0.69
N MET A 95 -5.39 -3.47 -0.25
CA MET A 95 -6.80 -3.79 -0.43
C MET A 95 -7.21 -3.93 -1.89
N THR A 96 -6.79 -2.99 -2.74
CA THR A 96 -7.16 -3.01 -4.16
C THR A 96 -6.51 -4.19 -4.89
N GLY A 97 -5.23 -4.48 -4.62
CA GLY A 97 -4.54 -5.63 -5.18
C GLY A 97 -5.09 -6.97 -4.70
N MET A 98 -5.34 -7.13 -3.41
CA MET A 98 -5.91 -8.35 -2.83
C MET A 98 -7.33 -8.65 -3.35
N ARG A 99 -8.18 -7.62 -3.43
CA ARG A 99 -9.53 -7.76 -4.01
C ARG A 99 -9.46 -8.12 -5.48
N ARG A 100 -8.54 -7.52 -6.23
CA ARG A 100 -8.37 -7.81 -7.65
C ARG A 100 -7.84 -9.21 -7.89
N ALA A 101 -6.92 -9.70 -7.06
CA ALA A 101 -6.49 -11.09 -7.10
C ALA A 101 -7.69 -12.04 -6.89
N SER A 102 -8.54 -11.73 -5.91
CA SER A 102 -9.79 -12.48 -5.66
C SER A 102 -10.74 -12.46 -6.86
N ASP A 103 -10.91 -11.31 -7.54
CA ASP A 103 -11.77 -11.18 -8.72
C ASP A 103 -11.35 -12.11 -9.87
N ILE A 104 -10.04 -12.34 -10.04
CA ILE A 104 -9.48 -13.17 -11.11
C ILE A 104 -9.47 -14.66 -10.69
N GLY A 105 -9.82 -14.97 -9.44
CA GLY A 105 -9.90 -16.33 -8.91
C GLY A 105 -8.66 -16.79 -8.15
N ILE A 106 -7.75 -15.87 -7.83
CA ILE A 106 -6.55 -16.16 -7.04
C ILE A 106 -6.84 -15.88 -5.56
N PRO A 107 -6.36 -16.70 -4.61
CA PRO A 107 -6.51 -16.40 -3.20
C PRO A 107 -5.92 -15.03 -2.85
N PHE A 108 -6.68 -14.20 -2.14
CA PHE A 108 -6.29 -12.81 -1.86
C PHE A 108 -4.92 -12.67 -1.16
N LEU A 109 -4.52 -13.66 -0.35
CA LEU A 109 -3.22 -13.70 0.33
C LEU A 109 -2.02 -13.86 -0.60
N VAL A 110 -2.22 -14.30 -1.84
CA VAL A 110 -1.13 -14.43 -2.83
C VAL A 110 -0.57 -13.06 -3.20
N TYR A 111 -1.41 -12.02 -3.25
CA TYR A 111 -0.98 -10.67 -3.61
C TYR A 111 0.16 -10.13 -2.70
N PRO A 112 0.00 -10.05 -1.36
CA PRO A 112 1.07 -9.58 -0.49
C PRO A 112 2.32 -10.47 -0.51
N VAL A 113 2.17 -11.79 -0.71
CA VAL A 113 3.31 -12.70 -0.89
C VAL A 113 4.08 -12.35 -2.17
N PHE A 114 3.38 -12.06 -3.27
CA PHE A 114 3.99 -11.66 -4.53
C PHE A 114 4.74 -10.32 -4.40
N ILE A 115 4.17 -9.36 -3.68
CA ILE A 115 4.84 -8.08 -3.37
C ILE A 115 6.16 -8.32 -2.62
N ILE A 116 6.19 -9.21 -1.63
CA ILE A 116 7.41 -9.54 -0.90
C ILE A 116 8.47 -10.11 -1.85
N PHE A 117 8.10 -11.03 -2.76
CA PHE A 117 9.03 -11.56 -3.75
C PHE A 117 9.58 -10.49 -4.69
N ILE A 118 8.73 -9.56 -5.16
CA ILE A 118 9.16 -8.43 -5.99
C ILE A 118 10.16 -7.55 -5.22
N LEU A 119 9.88 -7.23 -3.96
CA LEU A 119 10.79 -6.43 -3.14
C LEU A 119 12.11 -7.15 -2.87
N LEU A 120 12.08 -8.46 -2.62
CA LEU A 120 13.29 -9.27 -2.44
C LEU A 120 14.12 -9.38 -3.71
N SER A 121 13.48 -9.41 -4.89
CA SER A 121 14.20 -9.47 -6.17
C SER A 121 15.08 -8.24 -6.42
N ARG A 122 14.76 -7.10 -5.79
CA ARG A 122 15.58 -5.88 -5.85
C ARG A 122 16.99 -6.09 -5.30
N PHE A 123 17.19 -7.03 -4.37
CA PHE A 123 18.53 -7.38 -3.86
C PHE A 123 19.38 -8.13 -4.89
N ILE A 124 18.75 -8.68 -5.95
CA ILE A 124 19.44 -9.38 -7.05
C ILE A 124 19.65 -8.41 -8.20
N ASN A 125 18.57 -7.78 -8.67
CA ASN A 125 18.60 -6.82 -9.78
C ASN A 125 17.36 -5.90 -9.73
N GLU A 126 17.58 -4.59 -9.81
CA GLU A 126 16.51 -3.57 -9.79
C GLU A 126 15.61 -3.65 -11.02
N GLU A 127 16.16 -3.86 -12.22
CA GLU A 127 15.40 -3.97 -13.47
C GLU A 127 14.44 -5.17 -13.44
N VAL A 128 14.88 -6.28 -12.83
CA VAL A 128 14.03 -7.48 -12.65
C VAL A 128 12.86 -7.17 -11.71
N SER A 129 13.12 -6.43 -10.62
CA SER A 129 12.07 -6.02 -9.68
C SER A 129 11.03 -5.12 -10.35
N GLU A 130 11.47 -4.14 -11.13
CA GLU A 130 10.60 -3.25 -11.90
C GLU A 130 9.76 -4.02 -12.93
N PHE A 131 10.39 -4.93 -13.66
CA PHE A 131 9.70 -5.78 -14.63
C PHE A 131 8.63 -6.66 -13.96
N LEU A 132 8.94 -7.28 -12.82
CA LEU A 132 7.98 -8.09 -12.07
C LEU A 132 6.83 -7.25 -11.51
N PHE A 133 7.11 -6.02 -11.05
CA PHE A 133 6.08 -5.09 -10.58
C PHE A 133 5.12 -4.68 -11.70
N LEU A 134 5.66 -4.33 -12.87
CA LEU A 134 4.86 -4.00 -14.06
C LEU A 134 4.04 -5.21 -14.53
N GLY A 135 4.66 -6.39 -14.57
CA GLY A 135 4.00 -7.64 -14.96
C GLY A 135 2.83 -7.98 -14.04
N MET A 136 3.01 -7.84 -12.72
CA MET A 136 1.93 -8.01 -11.74
C MET A 136 0.80 -7.01 -11.97
N TYR A 137 1.13 -5.74 -12.22
CA TYR A 137 0.13 -4.70 -12.46
C TYR A 137 -0.73 -5.00 -13.70
N ILE A 138 -0.09 -5.36 -14.81
CA ILE A 138 -0.77 -5.75 -16.06
C ILE A 138 -1.61 -7.01 -15.86
N PHE A 139 -1.07 -8.00 -15.13
CA PHE A 139 -1.79 -9.24 -14.84
C PHE A 139 -3.08 -8.97 -14.06
N LEU A 140 -3.06 -8.07 -13.07
CA LEU A 140 -4.24 -7.67 -12.32
C LEU A 140 -5.28 -6.89 -13.15
N LEU A 141 -4.91 -6.37 -14.33
CA LEU A 141 -5.84 -5.73 -15.27
C LEU A 141 -6.59 -6.71 -16.18
N GLN A 142 -6.27 -8.01 -16.14
CA GLN A 142 -7.01 -9.04 -16.87
C GLN A 142 -8.50 -9.04 -16.49
N PRO A 143 -9.44 -9.50 -17.34
CA PRO A 143 -10.84 -9.63 -16.94
C PRO A 143 -11.01 -10.54 -15.71
N GLY A 144 -11.97 -10.20 -14.84
CA GLY A 144 -12.31 -11.06 -13.70
C GLY A 144 -13.06 -12.31 -14.15
N ARG A 145 -13.32 -13.25 -13.23
CA ARG A 145 -14.21 -14.38 -13.53
C ARG A 145 -15.56 -13.85 -14.01
N ASN A 146 -15.97 -14.26 -15.21
CA ASN A 146 -17.36 -14.12 -15.63
C ASN A 146 -18.17 -15.10 -14.78
N ASN A 147 -18.94 -14.57 -13.83
CA ASN A 147 -20.07 -15.30 -13.27
C ASN A 147 -21.22 -15.18 -14.27
N ASN A 148 -21.10 -15.87 -15.41
CA ASN A 148 -22.29 -16.25 -16.17
C ASN A 148 -22.88 -17.50 -15.54
#